data_AF-A0A6V7I843-F1
#
_entry.id   AF-A0A6V7I843-F1
#
_cell.length_a   1.000
_cell.length_b   1.000
_cell.length_c   1.000
_cell.angle_alpha   90.00
_cell.angle_beta   90.00
_cell.angle_gamma   90.00
#
_symmetry.space_group_name_H-M   'P 1'
#
loop_
_entity.id
_entity.type
_entity.pdbx_description
1 polymer ?
#
loop_
_entity_poly.entity_id
_entity_poly.type
_entity_poly.pdbx_seq_one_letter_code
_entity_poly.pdbx_strand_id
1 'polypeptide(L)'
;DEIDLRELSERKKLELSLVDHHTPSEQDVSLADSVVEVIDHRPQDSNWLWTGRAINLEKVGSCATLVARDIFEKNPGILNSQISILLQ
;
A
#
# COMPACT_ATOMS: atom_id res chain seq x y z
N ASP A 1 -15.52 -18.51 -5.88
CA ASP A 1 -14.36 -18.15 -6.72
C ASP A 1 -13.43 -17.28 -5.90
N GLU A 2 -12.22 -17.79 -5.62
CA GLU A 2 -11.13 -17.00 -5.02
C GLU A 2 -10.03 -16.83 -6.08
N ILE A 3 -9.42 -15.65 -6.10
CA ILE A 3 -8.32 -15.35 -7.02
C ILE A 3 -7.03 -15.86 -6.39
N ASP A 4 -6.28 -16.69 -7.12
CA ASP A 4 -4.94 -17.13 -6.69
C ASP A 4 -3.91 -16.02 -6.97
N LEU A 5 -3.60 -15.24 -5.94
CA LEU A 5 -2.62 -14.16 -6.02
C LEU A 5 -1.18 -14.68 -6.24
N ARG A 6 -0.86 -15.90 -5.81
CA ARG A 6 0.48 -16.47 -5.99
C ARG A 6 0.70 -16.81 -7.46
N GLU A 7 -0.28 -17.45 -8.09
CA GLU A 7 -0.22 -17.74 -9.52
C GLU A 7 -0.05 -16.45 -10.35
N LEU A 8 -0.78 -15.39 -9.99
CA LEU A 8 -0.67 -14.09 -10.67
C LEU A 8 0.70 -13.43 -10.45
N SER A 9 1.26 -13.52 -9.25
CA SER A 9 2.61 -13.05 -8.92
C SER A 9 3.68 -13.79 -9.72
N GLU A 10 3.63 -15.12 -9.77
CA GLU A 10 4.55 -15.97 -10.53
C GLU A 10 4.51 -15.65 -12.02
N ARG A 11 3.32 -15.34 -12.55
CA ARG A 11 3.11 -14.96 -13.94
C ARG A 11 3.41 -13.48 -14.23
N LYS A 12 3.86 -12.71 -13.23
CA LYS A 12 4.13 -11.25 -13.31
C LYS A 12 2.92 -10.47 -13.83
N LYS A 13 1.72 -10.86 -13.40
CA LYS A 13 0.43 -10.23 -13.71
C LYS A 13 -0.22 -9.59 -12.48
N LEU A 14 0.56 -9.39 -11.42
CA LEU A 14 0.11 -8.83 -10.17
C LEU A 14 0.97 -7.62 -9.83
N GLU A 15 0.31 -6.51 -9.51
CA GLU A 15 0.90 -5.35 -8.86
C GLU A 15 0.14 -5.13 -7.55
N LEU A 16 0.87 -4.90 -6.47
CA LEU A 16 0.31 -4.68 -5.13
C LEU A 16 0.80 -3.34 -4.58
N SER A 17 -0.10 -2.58 -3.98
CA SER A 17 0.23 -1.47 -3.07
C SER A 17 -0.07 -1.91 -1.65
N LEU A 18 0.93 -1.84 -0.76
CA LEU A 18 0.73 -2.07 0.67
C LEU A 18 0.29 -0.76 1.34
N VAL A 19 -0.77 -0.82 2.15
CA VAL A 19 -1.33 0.33 2.85
C VAL A 19 -1.50 -0.01 4.33
N ASP A 20 -1.13 0.91 5.23
CA ASP A 20 -1.20 0.80 6.70
C ASP A 20 -0.30 -0.26 7.34
N HIS A 21 0.30 -1.15 6.54
CA HIS A 21 1.21 -2.16 7.03
C HIS A 21 2.26 -2.54 5.99
N HIS A 22 3.52 -2.26 6.30
CA HIS A 22 4.66 -2.59 5.45
C HIS A 22 5.36 -3.90 5.81
N THR A 23 4.90 -4.68 6.79
CA THR A 23 5.51 -5.96 7.13
C THR A 23 4.59 -7.08 6.63
N PRO A 24 4.99 -7.86 5.61
CA PRO A 24 4.14 -8.91 5.09
C PRO A 24 4.01 -10.03 6.13
N SER A 25 2.85 -10.69 6.15
CA SER A 25 2.69 -11.92 6.93
C SER A 25 3.58 -13.03 6.34
N GLU A 26 3.83 -14.10 7.10
CA GLU A 26 4.56 -15.26 6.58
C GLU A 26 3.89 -15.87 5.33
N GLN A 27 2.57 -15.73 5.21
CA GLN A 27 1.80 -16.27 4.08
C GLN A 27 1.94 -15.39 2.81
N ASP A 28 2.17 -14.09 3.02
CA ASP A 28 2.20 -13.07 1.97
C ASP A 28 3.61 -12.68 1.54
N VAL A 29 4.65 -13.14 2.26
CA VAL A 29 6.05 -12.84 1.90
C VAL A 29 6.38 -13.26 0.46
N SER A 30 5.74 -14.33 -0.04
CA SER A 30 5.85 -14.79 -1.44
C SER A 30 5.34 -13.78 -2.48
N LEU A 31 4.55 -12.80 -2.07
CA LEU A 31 4.00 -11.75 -2.93
C LEU A 31 4.86 -10.47 -2.93
N ALA A 32 5.94 -10.42 -2.14
CA ALA A 32 6.79 -9.23 -2.00
C ALA A 32 7.33 -8.70 -3.34
N ASP A 33 7.62 -9.59 -4.28
CA ASP A 33 8.07 -9.23 -5.63
C ASP A 33 7.04 -8.43 -6.43
N SER A 34 5.75 -8.62 -6.14
CA SER A 34 4.64 -7.94 -6.80
C SER A 34 4.32 -6.58 -6.15
N VAL A 35 4.91 -6.25 -4.99
CA VAL A 35 4.69 -4.96 -4.33
C VAL A 35 5.42 -3.86 -5.10
N VAL A 36 4.68 -2.86 -5.57
CA VAL A 36 5.21 -1.70 -6.31
C VAL A 36 5.26 -0.43 -5.44
N GLU A 37 4.39 -0.35 -4.43
CA GLU A 37 4.25 0.83 -3.57
C GLU A 37 3.94 0.42 -2.11
N VAL A 38 4.46 1.20 -1.16
CA VAL A 38 4.18 1.06 0.27
C VAL A 38 3.81 2.42 0.85
N ILE A 39 2.60 2.52 1.41
CA ILE A 39 2.09 3.70 2.11
C ILE A 39 1.80 3.29 3.54
N ASP A 40 2.56 3.80 4.51
CA ASP A 40 2.38 3.43 5.91
C ASP A 40 2.80 4.59 6.82
N HIS A 41 2.14 4.71 7.96
CA HIS A 41 2.41 5.74 8.96
C HIS A 41 3.31 5.26 10.12
N ARG A 42 3.69 3.99 10.11
CA ARG A 42 4.58 3.37 11.10
C ARG A 42 6.05 3.63 10.80
N PRO A 43 6.94 3.63 11.82
CA PRO A 43 8.38 3.69 11.59
C PRO A 43 8.87 2.55 10.72
N GLN A 44 9.88 2.80 9.90
CA GLN A 44 10.50 1.78 9.05
C GLN A 44 11.05 0.61 9.89
N ASP A 45 10.68 -0.62 9.54
CA ASP A 45 11.24 -1.83 10.18
C ASP A 45 12.72 -2.06 9.80
N SER A 46 13.46 -2.69 10.71
CA SER A 46 14.85 -3.10 10.49
C SER A 46 15.03 -4.11 9.36
N ASN A 47 14.03 -4.96 9.09
CA ASN A 47 14.02 -5.97 8.05
C ASN A 47 13.36 -5.43 6.78
N TRP A 48 13.84 -4.26 6.32
CA TRP A 48 13.22 -3.55 5.21
C TRP A 48 13.35 -4.31 3.88
N LEU A 49 12.21 -4.72 3.32
CA LEU A 49 12.15 -5.50 2.06
C LEU A 49 12.02 -4.62 0.81
N TRP A 50 11.64 -3.36 0.95
CA TRP A 50 11.04 -2.57 -0.14
C TRP A 50 12.03 -1.68 -0.89
N THR A 51 13.29 -2.11 -0.99
CA THR A 51 14.32 -1.35 -1.70
C THR A 51 13.96 -1.23 -3.19
N GLY A 52 13.96 -0.01 -3.72
CA GLY A 52 13.63 0.26 -5.13
C GLY A 52 12.13 0.28 -5.46
N ARG A 53 11.25 0.34 -4.45
CA ARG A 53 9.80 0.55 -4.61
C ARG A 53 9.41 2.01 -4.32
N ALA A 54 8.21 2.42 -4.67
CA ALA A 54 7.67 3.71 -4.27
C ALA A 54 7.29 3.67 -2.78
N ILE A 55 7.92 4.50 -1.95
CA ILE A 55 7.74 4.48 -0.49
C ILE A 55 7.21 5.82 -0.02
N ASN A 56 6.08 5.78 0.69
CA ASN A 56 5.51 6.90 1.42
C ASN A 56 5.37 6.50 2.90
N LEU A 57 6.46 6.68 3.65
CA LEU A 57 6.50 6.47 5.10
C LEU A 57 6.56 7.82 5.83
N GLU A 58 5.53 8.13 6.62
CA GLU A 58 5.50 9.36 7.41
C GLU A 58 4.72 9.17 8.71
N LYS A 59 5.28 9.65 9.83
CA LYS A 59 4.62 9.56 11.13
C LYS A 59 3.47 10.57 11.24
N VAL A 60 2.25 10.09 10.95
CA VAL A 60 0.98 10.83 11.08
C VAL A 60 -0.02 10.06 11.94
N GLY A 61 -1.15 10.68 12.25
CA GLY A 61 -2.19 10.10 13.11
C GLY A 61 -2.85 8.84 12.53
N SER A 62 -2.95 8.72 11.20
CA SER A 62 -3.55 7.59 10.50
C SER A 62 -2.97 7.47 9.09
N CYS A 63 -2.84 6.25 8.58
CA CYS A 63 -2.48 6.02 7.17
C CYS A 63 -3.49 6.66 6.20
N ALA A 64 -4.75 6.86 6.62
CA ALA A 64 -5.76 7.57 5.85
C ALA A 64 -5.35 9.01 5.49
N THR A 65 -4.57 9.68 6.36
CA THR A 65 -4.03 11.02 6.08
C THR A 65 -3.06 11.00 4.88
N LEU A 66 -2.21 9.96 4.79
CA LEU A 66 -1.28 9.81 3.68
C LEU A 66 -2.02 9.51 2.38
N VAL A 67 -2.99 8.58 2.43
CA VAL A 67 -3.82 8.22 1.28
C VAL A 67 -4.64 9.42 0.79
N ALA A 68 -5.23 10.20 1.70
CA ALA A 68 -5.98 11.41 1.34
C ALA A 68 -5.10 12.44 0.62
N ARG A 69 -3.87 12.66 1.11
CA ARG A 69 -2.90 13.56 0.47
C ARG A 69 -2.52 13.08 -0.93
N ASP A 70 -2.19 11.80 -1.05
CA ASP A 70 -1.85 11.17 -2.33
C ASP A 70 -2.98 11.30 -3.37
N ILE A 71 -4.22 11.06 -2.93
CA ILE A 71 -5.41 11.22 -3.77
C ILE A 71 -5.60 12.67 -4.19
N PHE A 72 -5.46 13.62 -3.25
CA PHE A 72 -5.64 15.05 -3.53
C PHE A 72 -4.61 15.56 -4.56
N GLU A 73 -3.37 15.07 -4.50
CA GLU A 73 -2.30 15.43 -5.44
C GLU A 73 -2.45 14.76 -6.81
N LYS A 74 -2.80 13.46 -6.84
CA LYS A 74 -2.86 12.67 -8.08
C LYS A 74 -4.18 12.84 -8.83
N ASN A 75 -5.32 12.90 -8.14
CA ASN A 75 -6.64 13.01 -8.74
C ASN A 75 -7.66 13.66 -7.77
N PRO A 76 -7.63 14.99 -7.60
CA PRO A 76 -8.52 15.68 -6.66
C PRO A 76 -10.01 15.49 -6.99
N GLY A 77 -10.36 15.18 -8.24
CA GLY A 77 -11.75 14.98 -8.67
C GLY A 77 -12.42 13.73 -8.10
N ILE A 78 -11.65 12.78 -7.54
CA ILE A 78 -12.23 11.59 -6.90
C ILE A 78 -12.79 11.91 -5.50
N LEU A 79 -12.29 12.97 -4.84
CA LEU A 79 -12.72 13.32 -3.50
C LEU A 79 -14.15 13.87 -3.54
N ASN A 80 -15.05 13.12 -2.92
CA ASN A 80 -16.43 13.50 -2.71
C ASN A 80 -16.81 13.25 -1.24
N SER A 81 -18.05 13.58 -0.87
CA SER A 81 -18.52 13.41 0.51
C SER A 81 -18.43 11.97 1.00
N GLN A 82 -18.65 10.97 0.14
CA GLN A 82 -18.59 9.56 0.52
C GLN A 82 -17.15 9.14 0.84
N ILE A 83 -16.20 9.44 -0.04
CA ILE A 83 -14.78 9.12 0.18
C ILE A 83 -14.23 9.91 1.37
N SER A 84 -14.66 11.16 1.55
CA SER A 84 -14.21 11.99 2.68
C SER A 84 -14.60 11.40 4.05
N ILE A 85 -15.70 10.65 4.15
CA ILE A 85 -16.11 9.96 5.38
C ILE A 85 -15.20 8.77 5.67
N LEU A 86 -14.67 8.10 4.63
CA LEU A 86 -13.78 6.95 4.76
C LEU A 86 -12.34 7.35 5.13
N LEU A 87 -11.98 8.62 4.96
CA LEU A 87 -10.64 9.17 5.19
C LEU A 87 -10.47 9.89 6.54
N GLN A 88 -11.47 9.81 7.43
CA GLN A 88 -11.46 10.46 8.76
C GLN A 88 -10.53 9.76 9.76
#